data_AF-A0A7X0U910-F1
#
_entry.id   AF-A0A7X0U910-F1
#
_cell.length_a   1.000
_cell.length_b   1.000
_cell.length_c   1.000
_cell.angle_alpha   90.00
_cell.angle_beta   90.00
_cell.angle_gamma   90.00
#
_symmetry.space_group_name_H-M   'P 1'
#
loop_
_entity.id
_entity.type
_entity.pdbx_description
1 polymer ?
#
loop_
_entity_poly.entity_id
_entity_poly.type
_entity_poly.pdbx_seq_one_letter_code
_entity_poly.pdbx_strand_id
1 'polypeptide(L)'
;MTQISQTAAATHGGVTRHTHRVPMRDGVHLATDLYLPAGMAGPLPVLLERTPYGKNAETRRERTAANPSPMRRGEVAARFAKAGYAVVVQDCRGRFDSEGLFTKYLGEAHDGADTLQWITAQPWCNGAVGTYGLSYAAHTQTALASQRPVGLKAMFLECGGFANAYRGGIRHGGAFELKQAVWALRNACSGSTQLGEAARQALAQADIGEWFLRLPWSRGDSPLQWAPEYEDYLFGQWERGAFDAYWRQPELYAAGHYGALDGVAVMLMCGWWDPYAQTTTDNYLGLAQRGNQGVRMVLGPWTHGERSVPYAGDVDFGPAAVLDGALAPDYVAMRLAWFDHWLKGAPLPQGLDEGVRYFRMGGGSGRRTPEGRLDHGGSWRSASRWPLPGTDFVPWYLGADGSLSPQAPGRGDVLAFDFDPACPVPTLGGSITSGEPLMVAGAYDQRSSAQTFGAQAPYGPLAQRPDVLVFQTPVLQDDLEVSGPITIELWVSSTAPDTDFTAKLIDLYPPSEDYPEGYAMNLTDGILRCRYRRSWESPEMMQPGEVVQISIEPMPTSNLFRKGHRIRLDVSSSNFPRFDVNPNTGAPEGSAGPRVVARNSVHMGAGRPSRVVLPVLR
;
A
#
# COMPACT_ATOMS: atom_id res chain seq x y z
N MET A 1 34.57 9.08 24.22
CA MET A 1 35.19 8.04 23.36
C MET A 1 35.01 6.71 24.05
N THR A 2 33.93 5.99 23.73
CA THR A 2 33.70 4.64 24.22
C THR A 2 33.93 3.72 23.03
N GLN A 3 35.01 2.94 23.06
CA GLN A 3 35.29 1.94 22.03
C GLN A 3 34.16 0.91 22.04
N ILE A 4 33.29 0.96 21.03
CA ILE A 4 32.28 -0.08 20.79
C ILE A 4 32.98 -1.22 20.04
N SER A 5 32.80 -2.43 20.57
CA SER A 5 33.25 -3.71 19.99
C SER A 5 33.01 -3.77 18.48
N GLN A 6 34.10 -3.73 17.71
CA GLN A 6 34.12 -4.13 16.30
C GLN A 6 34.35 -5.64 16.27
N THR A 7 33.43 -6.40 15.68
CA THR A 7 33.72 -7.78 15.27
C THR A 7 34.48 -7.78 13.94
N ALA A 8 35.23 -8.86 13.69
CA ALA A 8 36.20 -9.00 12.59
C ALA A 8 35.62 -8.59 11.22
N ALA A 9 36.40 -7.79 10.49
CA ALA A 9 36.02 -7.30 9.17
C ALA A 9 36.07 -8.42 8.12
N ALA A 10 34.98 -8.64 7.40
CA ALA A 10 34.94 -9.57 6.27
C ALA A 10 35.07 -8.77 4.96
N THR A 11 36.08 -9.10 4.14
CA THR A 11 36.29 -8.45 2.83
C THR A 11 35.87 -9.39 1.71
N HIS A 12 34.95 -8.95 0.86
CA HIS A 12 34.54 -9.70 -0.31
C HIS A 12 34.33 -8.77 -1.51
N GLY A 13 34.99 -9.06 -2.63
CA GLY A 13 34.83 -8.32 -3.88
C GLY A 13 35.12 -6.82 -3.78
N GLY A 14 36.11 -6.40 -2.98
CA GLY A 14 36.50 -4.99 -2.84
C GLY A 14 35.63 -4.16 -1.88
N VAL A 15 34.78 -4.80 -1.06
CA VAL A 15 33.99 -4.17 0.00
C VAL A 15 34.29 -4.85 1.32
N THR A 16 34.48 -4.06 2.36
CA THR A 16 34.69 -4.52 3.73
C THR A 16 33.43 -4.28 4.55
N ARG A 17 32.94 -5.33 5.22
CA ARG A 17 31.81 -5.28 6.14
C ARG A 17 32.30 -5.21 7.59
N HIS A 18 31.75 -4.27 8.35
CA HIS A 18 31.91 -4.13 9.79
C HIS A 18 30.54 -4.28 10.47
N THR A 19 30.49 -4.98 11.60
CA THR A 19 29.26 -5.10 12.40
C THR A 19 29.41 -4.31 13.69
N HIS A 20 28.38 -3.53 14.01
CA HIS A 20 28.32 -2.62 15.15
C HIS A 20 27.06 -2.85 15.99
N ARG A 21 27.18 -2.53 17.27
CA ARG A 21 26.08 -2.36 18.22
C ARG A 21 25.90 -0.86 18.48
N VAL A 22 24.97 -0.21 17.77
CA VAL A 22 24.80 1.24 17.85
C VAL A 22 23.89 1.58 19.04
N PRO A 23 24.38 2.32 20.04
CA PRO A 23 23.56 2.67 21.20
C PRO A 23 22.54 3.75 20.84
N MET A 24 21.29 3.52 21.20
CA MET A 24 20.22 4.51 21.18
C MET A 24 20.26 5.35 22.46
N ARG A 25 19.49 6.44 22.51
CA ARG A 25 19.43 7.36 23.66
C ARG A 25 19.04 6.71 24.99
N ASP A 26 18.32 5.58 24.93
CA ASP A 26 17.83 4.82 26.08
C ASP A 26 18.75 3.64 26.46
N GLY A 27 19.90 3.51 25.80
CA GLY A 27 20.89 2.46 26.07
C GLY A 27 20.65 1.14 25.35
N VAL A 28 19.56 1.00 24.59
CA VAL A 28 19.34 -0.16 23.71
C VAL A 28 20.32 -0.13 22.54
N HIS A 29 20.88 -1.29 22.18
CA HIS A 29 21.79 -1.39 21.05
C HIS A 29 21.13 -1.99 19.81
N LEU A 30 21.16 -1.24 18.70
CA LEU A 30 20.69 -1.72 17.41
C LEU A 30 21.81 -2.35 16.59
N ALA A 31 21.56 -3.55 16.08
CA ALA A 31 22.48 -4.30 15.24
C ALA A 31 22.62 -3.63 13.87
N THR A 32 23.84 -3.26 13.52
CA THR A 32 24.11 -2.43 12.34
C THR A 32 25.29 -3.01 11.56
N ASP A 33 25.12 -3.23 10.26
CA ASP A 33 26.21 -3.55 9.35
C ASP A 33 26.60 -2.32 8.54
N LEU A 34 27.91 -2.03 8.51
CA LEU A 34 28.54 -0.98 7.73
C LEU A 34 29.35 -1.62 6.61
N TYR A 35 29.11 -1.18 5.38
CA TYR A 35 29.83 -1.61 4.17
C TYR A 35 30.63 -0.43 3.64
N LEU A 36 31.95 -0.60 3.56
CA LEU A 36 32.90 0.40 3.05
C LEU A 36 33.63 -0.14 1.81
N PRO A 37 33.82 0.67 0.75
CA PRO A 37 34.69 0.30 -0.35
C PRO A 37 36.14 0.19 0.11
N ALA A 38 36.84 -0.85 -0.35
CA ALA A 38 38.25 -1.01 -0.09
C ALA A 38 39.05 0.15 -0.69
N GLY A 39 40.06 0.65 0.04
CA GLY A 39 40.94 1.71 -0.44
C GLY A 39 40.30 3.10 -0.51
N MET A 40 39.25 3.36 0.28
CA MET A 40 38.63 4.69 0.35
C MET A 40 39.67 5.79 0.68
N ALA A 41 39.63 6.90 -0.07
CA ALA A 41 40.60 8.00 0.05
C ALA A 41 40.15 9.15 0.97
N GLY A 42 38.96 9.07 1.55
CA GLY A 42 38.37 10.11 2.38
C GLY A 42 36.91 9.80 2.75
N PRO A 43 36.24 10.71 3.49
CA PRO A 43 34.85 10.53 3.90
C PRO A 43 33.90 10.46 2.69
N LEU A 44 32.87 9.62 2.79
CA LEU A 44 31.91 9.31 1.73
C LEU A 44 30.50 9.77 2.09
N PRO A 45 29.63 10.01 1.10
CA PRO A 45 28.19 10.06 1.33
C PRO A 45 27.70 8.69 1.81
N VAL A 46 26.65 8.69 2.61
CA VAL A 46 26.13 7.48 3.27
C VAL A 46 24.75 7.12 2.75
N LEU A 47 24.50 5.84 2.51
CA LEU A 47 23.15 5.32 2.29
C LEU A 47 22.72 4.47 3.49
N LEU A 48 21.54 4.74 4.03
CA LEU A 48 20.98 4.04 5.18
C LEU A 48 19.70 3.29 4.80
N GLU A 49 19.64 2.02 5.19
CA GLU A 49 18.42 1.23 5.25
C GLU A 49 18.18 0.73 6.68
N ARG A 50 17.03 1.10 7.27
CA ARG A 50 16.53 0.54 8.54
C ARG A 50 15.39 -0.42 8.23
N THR A 51 15.51 -1.69 8.66
CA THR A 51 14.58 -2.74 8.26
C THR A 51 14.15 -3.63 9.44
N PRO A 52 12.87 -4.02 9.54
CA PRO A 52 12.42 -5.02 10.51
C PRO A 52 12.46 -6.43 9.93
N TYR A 53 13.15 -6.66 8.81
CA TYR A 53 13.13 -7.92 8.04
C TYR A 53 14.48 -8.66 8.04
N GLY A 54 15.44 -8.23 8.84
CA GLY A 54 16.73 -8.87 8.98
C GLY A 54 17.76 -8.25 8.05
N LYS A 55 18.78 -7.62 8.61
CA LYS A 55 19.88 -6.98 7.85
C LYS A 55 20.73 -7.97 7.03
N ASN A 56 20.69 -9.25 7.41
CA ASN A 56 21.36 -10.35 6.70
C ASN A 56 20.45 -11.12 5.74
N ALA A 57 19.14 -10.82 5.73
CA ALA A 57 18.16 -11.60 4.99
C ALA A 57 18.16 -11.30 3.49
N GLU A 58 17.55 -12.21 2.73
CA GLU A 58 17.18 -11.96 1.35
C GLU A 58 16.10 -10.88 1.27
N THR A 59 16.31 -9.97 0.33
CA THR A 59 15.32 -9.00 -0.08
C THR A 59 14.51 -9.57 -1.22
N ARG A 60 13.37 -10.21 -0.91
CA ARG A 60 12.51 -10.91 -1.89
C ARG A 60 12.22 -10.10 -3.17
N ARG A 61 12.23 -8.78 -3.09
CA ARG A 61 11.94 -7.86 -4.20
C ARG A 61 13.19 -7.28 -4.87
N GLU A 62 14.39 -7.49 -4.36
CA GLU A 62 15.65 -7.07 -5.00
C GLU A 62 16.10 -8.12 -6.02
N ARG A 63 15.44 -8.10 -7.17
CA ARG A 63 15.68 -9.00 -8.30
C ARG A 63 15.40 -8.24 -9.60
N THR A 64 15.70 -8.85 -10.75
CA THR A 64 15.37 -8.28 -12.07
C THR A 64 14.52 -9.26 -12.86
N ALA A 65 13.89 -8.79 -13.93
CA ALA A 65 13.15 -9.67 -14.85
C ALA A 65 14.07 -10.77 -15.44
N ALA A 66 15.34 -10.45 -15.70
CA ALA A 66 16.32 -11.39 -16.24
C ALA A 66 16.94 -12.33 -15.19
N ASN A 67 16.99 -11.91 -13.92
CA ASN A 67 17.48 -12.72 -12.81
C ASN A 67 16.49 -12.66 -11.63
N PRO A 68 15.53 -13.60 -11.56
CA PRO A 68 14.47 -13.60 -10.55
C PRO A 68 14.94 -14.09 -9.17
N SER A 69 16.20 -14.49 -9.02
CA SER A 69 16.76 -14.84 -7.73
C SER A 69 16.94 -13.58 -6.87
N PRO A 70 16.34 -13.51 -5.67
CA PRO A 70 16.50 -12.37 -4.79
C PRO A 70 17.95 -12.17 -4.34
N MET A 71 18.43 -10.93 -4.37
CA MET A 71 19.68 -10.53 -3.71
C MET A 71 19.47 -10.45 -2.20
N ARG A 72 20.55 -10.63 -1.45
CA ARG A 72 20.65 -10.26 -0.03
C ARG A 72 20.93 -8.78 0.12
N ARG A 73 20.52 -8.20 1.27
CA ARG A 73 20.81 -6.79 1.58
C ARG A 73 22.28 -6.43 1.51
N GLY A 74 23.16 -7.33 1.97
CA GLY A 74 24.60 -7.13 1.87
C GLY A 74 25.13 -7.08 0.44
N GLU A 75 24.49 -7.76 -0.51
CA GLU A 75 24.87 -7.70 -1.93
C GLU A 75 24.45 -6.38 -2.56
N VAL A 76 23.24 -5.90 -2.23
CA VAL A 76 22.76 -4.56 -2.62
C VAL A 76 23.67 -3.48 -2.03
N ALA A 77 23.98 -3.59 -0.73
CA ALA A 77 24.90 -2.67 -0.05
C ALA A 77 26.30 -2.69 -0.67
N ALA A 78 26.81 -3.86 -1.07
CA ALA A 78 28.09 -3.96 -1.76
C ALA A 78 28.07 -3.28 -3.14
N ARG A 79 26.96 -3.33 -3.89
CA ARG A 79 26.82 -2.58 -5.16
C ARG A 79 26.87 -1.07 -4.94
N PHE A 80 26.16 -0.57 -3.94
CA PHE A 80 26.24 0.85 -3.55
C PHE A 80 27.63 1.23 -3.05
N ALA A 81 28.27 0.39 -2.23
CA ALA A 81 29.61 0.67 -1.72
C ALA A 81 30.66 0.78 -2.85
N LYS A 82 30.61 -0.13 -3.83
CA LYS A 82 31.45 -0.08 -5.04
C LYS A 82 31.24 1.18 -5.88
N ALA A 83 30.07 1.82 -5.78
CA ALA A 83 29.80 3.10 -6.42
C ALA A 83 30.28 4.32 -5.59
N GLY A 84 31.03 4.10 -4.50
CA GLY A 84 31.61 5.16 -3.68
C GLY A 84 30.69 5.70 -2.59
N TYR A 85 29.89 4.82 -1.97
CA TYR A 85 29.09 5.12 -0.79
C TYR A 85 29.61 4.36 0.43
N ALA A 86 29.48 4.93 1.62
CA ALA A 86 29.36 4.11 2.83
C ALA A 86 27.90 3.63 2.94
N VAL A 87 27.67 2.36 3.24
CA VAL A 87 26.30 1.83 3.31
C VAL A 87 26.04 1.23 4.67
N VAL A 88 24.94 1.62 5.28
CA VAL A 88 24.53 1.20 6.62
C VAL A 88 23.21 0.44 6.51
N VAL A 89 23.18 -0.80 6.99
CA VAL A 89 21.97 -1.61 7.08
C VAL A 89 21.74 -1.98 8.54
N GLN A 90 20.59 -1.60 9.09
CA GLN A 90 20.30 -1.75 10.52
C GLN A 90 18.99 -2.52 10.75
N ASP A 91 19.02 -3.45 11.70
CA ASP A 91 17.82 -4.10 12.22
C ASP A 91 17.07 -3.14 13.16
N CYS A 92 15.77 -2.99 12.95
CA CYS A 92 14.91 -2.19 13.83
C CYS A 92 14.87 -2.77 15.25
N ARG A 93 14.48 -1.96 16.23
CA ARG A 93 14.40 -2.35 17.65
C ARG A 93 13.59 -3.62 17.87
N GLY A 94 14.10 -4.51 18.72
CA GLY A 94 13.47 -5.78 19.07
C GLY A 94 13.36 -6.79 17.93
N ARG A 95 14.06 -6.56 16.81
CA ARG A 95 14.06 -7.44 15.64
C ARG A 95 15.44 -8.06 15.43
N PHE A 96 15.46 -9.37 15.14
CA PHE A 96 16.67 -10.11 14.80
C PHE A 96 17.80 -9.89 15.82
N ASP A 97 18.90 -9.29 15.39
CA ASP A 97 20.07 -9.10 16.22
C ASP A 97 19.94 -7.86 17.14
N SER A 98 18.95 -6.99 16.94
CA SER A 98 18.76 -5.77 17.73
C SER A 98 18.07 -6.02 19.06
N GLU A 99 18.55 -5.34 20.10
CA GLU A 99 17.95 -5.37 21.44
C GLU A 99 16.60 -4.61 21.48
N GLY A 100 15.91 -4.71 22.62
CA GLY A 100 14.67 -3.99 22.91
C GLY A 100 13.39 -4.76 22.55
N LEU A 101 12.25 -4.06 22.64
CA LEU A 101 10.93 -4.61 22.33
C LEU A 101 10.40 -4.02 21.03
N PHE A 102 9.84 -4.87 20.17
CA PHE A 102 9.27 -4.45 18.90
C PHE A 102 7.83 -3.97 19.06
N THR A 103 7.48 -2.84 18.48
CA THR A 103 6.09 -2.40 18.29
C THR A 103 5.95 -1.93 16.85
N LYS A 104 5.06 -2.57 16.08
CA LYS A 104 4.96 -2.31 14.65
C LYS A 104 4.69 -0.82 14.36
N TYR A 105 5.57 -0.24 13.55
CA TYR A 105 5.64 1.15 13.10
C TYR A 105 6.08 2.20 14.11
N LEU A 106 6.19 1.88 15.41
CA LEU A 106 6.47 2.87 16.45
C LEU A 106 7.92 2.81 16.94
N GLY A 107 8.43 3.95 17.45
CA GLY A 107 9.81 4.09 17.94
C GLY A 107 10.83 4.39 16.84
N GLU A 108 10.43 4.26 15.57
CA GLU A 108 11.32 4.41 14.41
C GLU A 108 11.80 5.85 14.21
N ALA A 109 11.06 6.84 14.70
CA ALA A 109 11.47 8.24 14.58
C ALA A 109 12.72 8.52 15.40
N HIS A 110 12.69 8.20 16.70
CA HIS A 110 13.80 8.46 17.61
C HIS A 110 15.00 7.54 17.35
N ASP A 111 14.79 6.24 17.14
CA ASP A 111 15.88 5.31 16.82
C ASP A 111 16.54 5.65 15.48
N GLY A 112 15.75 6.12 14.51
CA GLY A 112 16.25 6.62 13.24
C GLY A 112 17.14 7.86 13.40
N ALA A 113 16.70 8.82 14.22
CA ALA A 113 17.47 10.03 14.49
C ALA A 113 18.80 9.74 15.23
N ASP A 114 18.76 8.87 16.24
CA ASP A 114 19.96 8.45 16.99
C ASP A 114 20.96 7.72 16.06
N THR A 115 20.44 6.89 15.15
CA THR A 115 21.25 6.24 14.11
C THR A 115 21.91 7.26 13.18
N LEU A 116 21.18 8.27 12.71
CA LEU A 116 21.76 9.30 11.84
C LEU A 116 22.80 10.15 12.56
N GLN A 117 22.57 10.47 13.83
CA GLN A 117 23.55 11.14 14.68
C GLN A 117 24.82 10.31 14.83
N TRP A 118 24.69 8.99 15.06
CA TRP A 118 25.84 8.10 15.11
C TRP A 118 26.61 8.08 13.79
N ILE A 119 25.92 7.96 12.65
CA ILE A 119 26.52 7.96 11.31
C ILE A 119 27.31 9.24 11.04
N THR A 120 26.69 10.40 11.27
CA THR A 120 27.28 11.71 10.93
C THR A 120 28.45 12.10 11.83
N ALA A 121 28.59 11.46 13.00
CA ALA A 121 29.75 11.61 13.86
C ALA A 121 30.98 10.79 13.42
N GLN A 122 30.84 9.92 12.42
CA GLN A 122 31.94 9.03 12.01
C GLN A 122 32.91 9.71 11.03
N PRO A 123 34.23 9.44 11.12
CA PRO A 123 35.23 10.05 10.25
C PRO A 123 35.13 9.62 8.78
N TRP A 124 34.40 8.52 8.50
CA TRP A 124 34.15 8.04 7.15
C TRP A 124 32.91 8.66 6.50
N CYS A 125 32.12 9.47 7.23
CA CYS A 125 30.94 10.15 6.72
C CYS A 125 31.29 11.58 6.30
N ASN A 126 30.89 12.02 5.10
CA ASN A 126 31.10 13.40 4.65
C ASN A 126 29.97 14.37 5.08
N GLY A 127 29.04 13.89 5.93
CA GLY A 127 27.89 14.65 6.42
C GLY A 127 26.64 14.60 5.52
N ALA A 128 26.68 13.96 4.34
CA ALA A 128 25.53 13.77 3.47
C ALA A 128 25.00 12.34 3.55
N VAL A 129 23.72 12.19 3.89
CA VAL A 129 23.05 10.90 4.07
C VAL A 129 21.82 10.81 3.19
N GLY A 130 21.70 9.70 2.47
CA GLY A 130 20.49 9.25 1.79
C GLY A 130 19.85 8.07 2.51
N THR A 131 18.53 7.94 2.45
CA THR A 131 17.82 6.75 2.95
C THR A 131 17.10 6.03 1.83
N TYR A 132 16.98 4.71 1.92
CA TYR A 132 16.19 3.90 0.99
C TYR A 132 15.51 2.72 1.70
N GLY A 133 14.47 2.18 1.07
CA GLY A 133 13.79 1.01 1.59
C GLY A 133 12.42 0.79 0.97
N LEU A 134 11.97 -0.46 1.06
CA LEU A 134 10.66 -0.94 0.62
C LEU A 134 9.75 -1.18 1.83
N SER A 135 8.46 -0.86 1.70
CA SER A 135 7.42 -1.22 2.67
C SER A 135 7.67 -0.59 4.04
N TYR A 136 7.81 -1.39 5.09
CA TYR A 136 8.20 -0.89 6.41
C TYR A 136 9.53 -0.12 6.36
N ALA A 137 10.51 -0.55 5.56
CA ALA A 137 11.75 0.21 5.42
C ALA A 137 11.56 1.56 4.69
N ALA A 138 10.41 1.82 4.06
CA ALA A 138 10.01 3.16 3.64
C ALA A 138 9.34 3.95 4.77
N HIS A 139 8.50 3.30 5.60
CA HIS A 139 7.91 3.93 6.80
C HIS A 139 8.98 4.41 7.80
N THR A 140 10.08 3.67 7.97
CA THR A 140 11.20 4.11 8.83
C THR A 140 11.84 5.40 8.32
N GLN A 141 11.80 5.68 7.02
CA GLN A 141 12.39 6.90 6.45
C GLN A 141 11.55 8.13 6.81
N THR A 142 10.22 8.08 6.63
CA THR A 142 9.33 9.19 7.02
C THR A 142 9.35 9.43 8.53
N ALA A 143 9.36 8.35 9.31
CA ALA A 143 9.49 8.40 10.76
C ALA A 143 10.79 9.12 11.17
N LEU A 144 11.94 8.67 10.68
CA LEU A 144 13.25 9.28 10.94
C LEU A 144 13.28 10.75 10.52
N ALA A 145 12.76 11.06 9.32
CA ALA A 145 12.78 12.41 8.79
C ALA A 145 11.97 13.40 9.64
N SER A 146 10.91 12.94 10.31
CA SER A 146 10.12 13.77 11.23
C SER A 146 10.94 14.44 12.34
N GLN A 147 12.10 13.87 12.68
CA GLN A 147 13.00 14.38 13.70
C GLN A 147 13.98 15.45 13.17
N ARG A 148 13.90 15.79 11.87
CA ARG A 148 14.82 16.73 11.19
C ARG A 148 16.30 16.42 11.44
N PRO A 149 16.74 15.16 11.26
CA PRO A 149 18.11 14.80 11.59
C PRO A 149 19.11 15.52 10.67
N VAL A 150 20.21 15.96 11.25
CA VAL A 150 21.31 16.60 10.52
C VAL A 150 21.87 15.62 9.48
N GLY A 151 22.12 16.13 8.27
CA GLY A 151 22.77 15.38 7.21
C GLY A 151 21.84 14.61 6.27
N LEU A 152 20.54 14.47 6.56
CA LEU A 152 19.59 13.88 5.62
C LEU A 152 19.41 14.81 4.41
N LYS A 153 19.66 14.29 3.20
CA LYS A 153 19.58 15.06 1.94
C LYS A 153 18.64 14.46 0.90
N ALA A 154 18.54 13.13 0.85
CA ALA A 154 17.74 12.45 -0.15
C ALA A 154 17.08 11.17 0.41
N MET A 155 15.88 10.86 -0.05
CA MET A 155 15.13 9.67 0.36
C MET A 155 14.60 8.96 -0.88
N PHE A 156 14.56 7.63 -0.84
CA PHE A 156 13.95 6.80 -1.87
C PHE A 156 12.98 5.82 -1.20
N LEU A 157 11.70 6.13 -1.29
CA LEU A 157 10.62 5.39 -0.65
C LEU A 157 9.94 4.52 -1.70
N GLU A 158 9.93 3.21 -1.46
CA GLU A 158 9.19 2.26 -2.29
C GLU A 158 8.02 1.65 -1.52
N CYS A 159 6.81 1.74 -2.08
CA CYS A 159 5.57 1.15 -1.57
C CYS A 159 5.42 1.33 -0.05
N GLY A 160 5.50 2.57 0.44
CA GLY A 160 5.40 2.88 1.86
C GLY A 160 5.69 4.35 2.17
N GLY A 161 6.05 4.63 3.43
CA GLY A 161 6.12 5.99 4.00
C GLY A 161 4.74 6.59 4.23
N PHE A 162 4.16 6.44 5.42
CA PHE A 162 2.74 6.78 5.63
C PHE A 162 2.48 8.29 5.50
N ALA A 163 1.65 8.69 4.53
CA ALA A 163 1.05 10.03 4.57
C ALA A 163 0.07 10.10 5.76
N ASN A 164 -0.83 9.12 5.84
CA ASN A 164 -1.74 8.90 6.95
C ASN A 164 -2.15 7.41 7.02
N ALA A 165 -1.58 6.66 7.96
CA ALA A 165 -1.81 5.22 8.13
C ALA A 165 -3.28 4.86 8.45
N TYR A 166 -4.05 5.82 9.00
CA TYR A 166 -5.47 5.68 9.29
C TYR A 166 -6.35 5.76 8.04
N ARG A 167 -5.94 6.53 7.02
CA ARG A 167 -6.68 6.65 5.76
C ARG A 167 -6.14 5.70 4.68
N GLY A 168 -4.85 5.37 4.75
CA GLY A 168 -4.20 4.46 3.84
C GLY A 168 -3.17 3.55 4.53
N GLY A 169 -3.46 2.26 4.58
CA GLY A 169 -2.48 1.18 4.80
C GLY A 169 -2.61 0.40 6.11
N ILE A 170 -3.12 0.99 7.19
CA ILE A 170 -3.59 0.24 8.39
C ILE A 170 -5.12 0.19 8.40
N ARG A 171 -5.74 1.32 8.11
CA ARG A 171 -7.17 1.47 7.88
C ARG A 171 -7.44 2.13 6.54
N HIS A 172 -8.64 1.91 6.02
CA HIS A 172 -9.18 2.57 4.84
C HIS A 172 -10.63 2.95 5.12
N GLY A 173 -10.98 4.23 4.95
CA GLY A 173 -12.31 4.75 5.25
C GLY A 173 -12.84 4.36 6.63
N GLY A 174 -11.97 4.22 7.63
CA GLY A 174 -12.30 3.78 8.99
C GLY A 174 -12.35 2.26 9.22
N ALA A 175 -12.45 1.45 8.16
CA ALA A 175 -12.39 -0.02 8.27
C ALA A 175 -10.93 -0.50 8.44
N PHE A 176 -10.74 -1.57 9.21
CA PHE A 176 -9.42 -2.12 9.52
C PHE A 176 -8.97 -3.13 8.45
N GLU A 177 -7.75 -2.99 7.94
CA GLU A 177 -7.24 -3.90 6.91
C GLU A 177 -6.65 -5.17 7.55
N LEU A 178 -7.28 -6.33 7.37
CA LEU A 178 -6.91 -7.54 8.12
C LEU A 178 -5.55 -8.15 7.73
N LYS A 179 -4.89 -7.64 6.68
CA LYS A 179 -3.49 -7.98 6.38
C LYS A 179 -2.56 -7.75 7.59
N GLN A 180 -2.92 -6.86 8.53
CA GLN A 180 -2.12 -6.62 9.72
C GLN A 180 -1.95 -7.91 10.53
N ALA A 181 -2.99 -8.74 10.62
CA ALA A 181 -2.97 -10.01 11.34
C ALA A 181 -2.09 -11.05 10.65
N VAL A 182 -2.21 -11.17 9.32
CA VAL A 182 -1.35 -12.05 8.52
C VAL A 182 0.12 -11.65 8.63
N TRP A 183 0.41 -10.34 8.57
CA TRP A 183 1.74 -9.82 8.79
C TRP A 183 2.25 -10.14 10.19
N ALA A 184 1.40 -9.97 11.21
CA ALA A 184 1.74 -10.24 12.61
C ALA A 184 2.20 -11.69 12.79
N LEU A 185 1.37 -12.65 12.36
CA LEU A 185 1.65 -14.07 12.51
C LEU A 185 2.96 -14.46 11.83
N ARG A 186 3.16 -14.03 10.58
CA ARG A 186 4.38 -14.33 9.81
C ARG A 186 5.65 -13.72 10.42
N ASN A 187 5.57 -12.49 10.94
CA ASN A 187 6.74 -11.77 11.43
C ASN A 187 7.06 -12.06 12.90
N ALA A 188 6.08 -12.48 13.70
CA ALA A 188 6.32 -13.02 15.03
C ALA A 188 7.25 -14.23 14.94
N CYS A 189 6.90 -15.23 14.11
CA CYS A 189 7.71 -16.44 13.92
C CYS A 189 9.17 -16.16 13.53
N SER A 190 9.37 -15.24 12.58
CA SER A 190 10.65 -15.08 11.88
C SER A 190 11.62 -14.09 12.50
N GLY A 191 11.13 -13.09 13.26
CA GLY A 191 12.01 -12.00 13.71
C GLY A 191 11.78 -11.46 15.10
N SER A 192 10.82 -12.00 15.87
CA SER A 192 10.73 -11.65 17.29
C SER A 192 11.96 -12.19 18.05
N THR A 193 12.50 -11.33 18.91
CA THR A 193 13.59 -11.65 19.85
C THR A 193 13.08 -12.24 21.17
N GLN A 194 11.76 -12.20 21.40
CA GLN A 194 11.13 -12.58 22.67
C GLN A 194 10.68 -14.05 22.69
N LEU A 195 10.60 -14.71 21.53
CA LEU A 195 10.01 -16.04 21.41
C LEU A 195 11.01 -17.17 21.67
N GLY A 196 10.66 -18.04 22.63
CA GLY A 196 11.22 -19.37 22.78
C GLY A 196 10.72 -20.34 21.69
N GLU A 197 11.37 -21.51 21.59
CA GLU A 197 11.12 -22.49 20.52
C GLU A 197 9.67 -22.98 20.48
N ALA A 198 9.08 -23.32 21.64
CA ALA A 198 7.70 -23.80 21.71
C ALA A 198 6.68 -22.77 21.19
N ALA A 199 6.88 -21.48 21.52
CA ALA A 199 6.05 -20.39 21.03
C ALA A 199 6.15 -20.23 19.50
N ARG A 200 7.36 -20.36 18.94
CA ARG A 200 7.57 -20.33 17.48
C ARG A 200 6.86 -21.49 16.79
N GLN A 201 6.95 -22.69 17.36
CA GLN A 201 6.26 -23.87 16.81
C GLN A 201 4.74 -23.70 16.85
N ALA A 202 4.19 -23.21 17.96
CA ALA A 202 2.75 -22.95 18.08
C ALA A 202 2.25 -21.94 17.05
N LEU A 203 2.96 -20.83 16.85
CA LEU A 203 2.64 -19.83 15.82
C LEU A 203 2.76 -20.39 14.40
N ALA A 204 3.79 -21.20 14.12
CA ALA A 204 4.01 -21.79 12.81
C ALA A 204 2.95 -22.85 12.43
N GLN A 205 2.34 -23.50 13.43
CA GLN A 205 1.28 -24.49 13.24
C GLN A 205 -0.12 -23.87 13.20
N ALA A 206 -0.26 -22.57 13.45
CA ALA A 206 -1.56 -21.92 13.48
C ALA A 206 -2.21 -21.89 12.08
N ASP A 207 -3.46 -22.36 12.00
CA ASP A 207 -4.27 -22.23 10.80
C ASP A 207 -4.85 -20.83 10.72
N ILE A 208 -4.30 -20.03 9.81
CA ILE A 208 -4.70 -18.63 9.61
C ILE A 208 -6.11 -18.52 9.03
N GLY A 209 -6.57 -19.50 8.24
CA GLY A 209 -7.91 -19.51 7.67
C GLY A 209 -8.96 -19.73 8.75
N GLU A 210 -8.76 -20.77 9.58
CA GLU A 210 -9.60 -21.03 10.76
C GLU A 210 -9.64 -19.83 11.71
N TRP A 211 -8.50 -19.17 11.92
CA TRP A 211 -8.45 -17.96 12.73
C TRP A 211 -9.35 -16.86 12.13
N PHE A 212 -9.24 -16.55 10.84
CA PHE A 212 -10.05 -15.52 10.18
C PHE A 212 -11.55 -15.85 10.14
N LEU A 213 -11.93 -17.13 10.02
CA LEU A 213 -13.34 -17.56 10.08
C LEU A 213 -13.98 -17.36 11.46
N ARG A 214 -13.18 -17.21 12.52
CA ARG A 214 -13.63 -16.96 13.90
C ARG A 214 -13.69 -15.49 14.30
N LEU A 215 -13.64 -14.56 13.34
CA LEU A 215 -13.83 -13.15 13.66
C LEU A 215 -15.16 -12.90 14.39
N PRO A 216 -15.26 -11.87 15.24
CA PRO A 216 -14.14 -11.07 15.76
C PRO A 216 -13.29 -11.87 16.77
N TRP A 217 -11.98 -11.63 16.76
CA TRP A 217 -11.04 -12.27 17.68
C TRP A 217 -11.10 -11.65 19.08
N SER A 218 -10.60 -12.38 20.07
CA SER A 218 -10.40 -11.89 21.44
C SER A 218 -8.93 -12.03 21.85
N ARG A 219 -8.43 -11.10 22.65
CA ARG A 219 -7.07 -11.17 23.22
C ARG A 219 -6.90 -12.43 24.06
N GLY A 220 -5.76 -13.10 23.94
CA GLY A 220 -5.49 -14.38 24.59
C GLY A 220 -6.19 -15.58 23.95
N ASP A 221 -7.12 -15.36 23.01
CA ASP A 221 -7.73 -16.39 22.15
C ASP A 221 -7.40 -16.10 20.68
N SER A 222 -6.11 -15.85 20.45
CA SER A 222 -5.54 -15.71 19.12
C SER A 222 -4.26 -16.54 19.02
N PRO A 223 -3.82 -16.92 17.81
CA PRO A 223 -2.49 -17.49 17.61
C PRO A 223 -1.37 -16.59 18.15
N LEU A 224 -1.57 -15.27 18.17
CA LEU A 224 -0.58 -14.30 18.62
C LEU A 224 -0.43 -14.22 20.14
N GLN A 225 -1.23 -14.91 20.94
CA GLN A 225 -1.07 -14.95 22.40
C GLN A 225 0.35 -15.37 22.84
N TRP A 226 1.03 -16.14 21.99
CA TRP A 226 2.42 -16.58 22.19
C TRP A 226 3.46 -15.48 21.96
N ALA A 227 3.06 -14.39 21.31
CA ALA A 227 3.87 -13.22 20.99
C ALA A 227 3.11 -11.94 21.41
N PRO A 228 3.03 -11.62 22.71
CA PRO A 228 2.20 -10.55 23.23
C PRO A 228 2.45 -9.19 22.56
N GLU A 229 3.69 -8.89 22.17
CA GLU A 229 4.02 -7.66 21.47
C GLU A 229 3.39 -7.56 20.07
N TYR A 230 3.08 -8.70 19.44
CA TYR A 230 2.35 -8.80 18.18
C TYR A 230 0.84 -8.74 18.37
N GLU A 231 0.33 -9.43 19.41
CA GLU A 231 -1.09 -9.37 19.76
C GLU A 231 -1.48 -7.95 20.17
N ASP A 232 -0.67 -7.30 21.00
CA ASP A 232 -0.95 -5.98 21.56
C ASP A 232 -1.04 -4.89 20.50
N TYR A 233 -0.11 -4.86 19.53
CA TYR A 233 -0.23 -3.87 18.46
C TYR A 233 -1.40 -4.19 17.53
N LEU A 234 -1.66 -5.47 17.23
CA LEU A 234 -2.73 -5.85 16.31
C LEU A 234 -4.08 -5.39 16.86
N PHE A 235 -4.40 -5.82 18.09
CA PHE A 235 -5.64 -5.44 18.74
C PHE A 235 -5.65 -3.94 19.06
N GLY A 236 -4.53 -3.36 19.49
CA GLY A 236 -4.43 -1.92 19.76
C GLY A 236 -4.77 -1.07 18.53
N GLN A 237 -4.33 -1.47 17.34
CA GLN A 237 -4.69 -0.78 16.09
C GLN A 237 -6.12 -1.10 15.64
N TRP A 238 -6.59 -2.33 15.84
CA TRP A 238 -7.93 -2.76 15.43
C TRP A 238 -9.06 -2.16 16.30
N GLU A 239 -8.85 -2.05 17.61
CA GLU A 239 -9.80 -1.49 18.58
C GLU A 239 -9.83 0.04 18.54
N ARG A 240 -8.72 0.70 18.15
CA ARG A 240 -8.64 2.17 18.02
C ARG A 240 -9.26 2.66 16.72
N GLY A 241 -10.59 2.68 16.70
CA GLY A 241 -11.40 3.12 15.56
C GLY A 241 -11.30 4.61 15.24
N ALA A 242 -11.19 5.50 16.23
CA ALA A 242 -11.13 6.95 16.02
C ALA A 242 -9.70 7.46 15.76
N PHE A 243 -9.56 8.51 14.96
CA PHE A 243 -8.30 9.21 14.66
C PHE A 243 -7.83 10.08 15.83
N ASP A 244 -7.38 9.45 16.91
CA ASP A 244 -6.88 10.08 18.13
C ASP A 244 -5.37 10.43 18.07
N ALA A 245 -4.79 10.76 19.24
CA ALA A 245 -3.37 11.07 19.38
C ALA A 245 -2.44 9.91 18.99
N TYR A 246 -2.89 8.65 19.09
CA TYR A 246 -2.10 7.50 18.65
C TYR A 246 -1.84 7.59 17.14
N TRP A 247 -2.85 7.91 16.35
CA TRP A 247 -2.71 8.00 14.90
C TRP A 247 -1.95 9.24 14.43
N ARG A 248 -1.91 10.32 15.22
CA ARG A 248 -1.17 11.56 14.90
C ARG A 248 0.34 11.47 15.13
N GLN A 249 0.84 10.34 15.62
CA GLN A 249 2.26 10.11 15.78
C GLN A 249 3.00 10.26 14.44
N PRO A 250 4.20 10.88 14.40
CA PRO A 250 4.92 11.13 13.16
C PRO A 250 5.19 9.90 12.28
N GLU A 251 5.33 8.74 12.90
CA GLU A 251 5.54 7.47 12.22
C GLU A 251 4.31 6.95 11.46
N LEU A 252 3.12 7.39 11.85
CA LEU A 252 1.84 6.99 11.27
C LEU A 252 1.19 8.12 10.44
N TYR A 253 1.62 9.37 10.59
CA TYR A 253 0.95 10.53 10.00
C TYR A 253 1.94 11.59 9.49
N ALA A 254 2.73 11.26 8.47
CA ALA A 254 3.69 12.21 7.91
C ALA A 254 3.02 13.50 7.38
N ALA A 255 1.74 13.45 6.98
CA ALA A 255 1.01 14.63 6.52
C ALA A 255 0.90 15.74 7.57
N GLY A 256 0.94 15.41 8.86
CA GLY A 256 1.03 16.39 9.94
C GLY A 256 2.43 17.00 10.13
N HIS A 257 3.45 16.42 9.48
CA HIS A 257 4.87 16.67 9.76
C HIS A 257 5.71 16.93 8.50
N TYR A 258 5.10 17.21 7.34
CA TYR A 258 5.85 17.43 6.09
C TYR A 258 6.87 18.57 6.16
N GLY A 259 6.70 19.54 7.06
CA GLY A 259 7.72 20.57 7.32
C GLY A 259 9.03 20.03 7.90
N ALA A 260 9.10 18.75 8.25
CA ALA A 260 10.35 18.08 8.60
C ALA A 260 11.17 17.62 7.38
N LEU A 261 10.55 17.60 6.20
CA LEU A 261 11.15 17.19 4.93
C LEU A 261 11.58 18.38 4.05
N ASP A 262 11.50 19.60 4.57
CA ASP A 262 11.92 20.80 3.83
C ASP A 262 13.42 20.71 3.48
N GLY A 263 13.74 20.85 2.19
CA GLY A 263 15.12 20.73 1.68
C GLY A 263 15.64 19.30 1.51
N VAL A 264 14.82 18.29 1.78
CA VAL A 264 15.14 16.87 1.50
C VAL A 264 14.51 16.47 0.18
N ALA A 265 15.31 15.91 -0.73
CA ALA A 265 14.78 15.35 -1.98
C ALA A 265 14.10 14.00 -1.72
N VAL A 266 12.94 13.75 -2.34
CA VAL A 266 12.14 12.55 -2.08
C VAL A 266 11.70 11.89 -3.38
N MET A 267 12.19 10.68 -3.65
CA MET A 267 11.65 9.80 -4.68
C MET A 267 10.59 8.89 -4.05
N LEU A 268 9.38 8.93 -4.59
CA LEU A 268 8.26 8.10 -4.19
C LEU A 268 7.96 7.10 -5.32
N MET A 269 8.04 5.80 -5.05
CA MET A 269 7.76 4.77 -6.04
C MET A 269 6.72 3.78 -5.51
N CYS A 270 5.69 3.47 -6.30
CA CYS A 270 4.62 2.57 -5.89
C CYS A 270 3.99 1.84 -7.08
N GLY A 271 3.14 0.85 -6.82
CA GLY A 271 2.31 0.17 -7.81
C GLY A 271 0.83 0.53 -7.70
N TRP A 272 0.06 0.39 -8.79
CA TRP A 272 -1.39 0.62 -8.77
C TRP A 272 -2.16 -0.37 -7.86
N TRP A 273 -1.70 -1.62 -7.80
CA TRP A 273 -2.24 -2.64 -6.90
C TRP A 273 -1.48 -2.74 -5.58
N ASP A 274 -0.89 -1.63 -5.14
CA ASP A 274 -0.24 -1.52 -3.85
C ASP A 274 -1.13 -0.76 -2.84
N PRO A 275 -1.27 -1.21 -1.59
CA PRO A 275 -2.11 -0.53 -0.59
C PRO A 275 -1.58 0.85 -0.17
N TYR A 276 -0.37 1.22 -0.58
CA TYR A 276 0.24 2.53 -0.29
C TYR A 276 0.22 3.47 -1.50
N ALA A 277 -0.50 3.13 -2.59
CA ALA A 277 -0.65 4.00 -3.75
C ALA A 277 -1.26 5.37 -3.38
N GLN A 278 -2.31 5.39 -2.57
CA GLN A 278 -2.91 6.63 -2.06
C GLN A 278 -1.92 7.43 -1.21
N THR A 279 -1.24 6.77 -0.27
CA THR A 279 -0.20 7.40 0.55
C THR A 279 0.93 8.00 -0.31
N THR A 280 1.32 7.32 -1.38
CA THR A 280 2.34 7.80 -2.33
C THR A 280 1.90 9.10 -2.99
N THR A 281 0.68 9.14 -3.51
CA THR A 281 0.14 10.37 -4.12
C THR A 281 -0.07 11.49 -3.10
N ASP A 282 -0.49 11.17 -1.88
CA ASP A 282 -0.72 12.16 -0.82
C ASP A 282 0.59 12.78 -0.32
N ASN A 283 1.66 11.98 -0.19
CA ASN A 283 3.00 12.46 0.10
C ASN A 283 3.51 13.39 -1.01
N TYR A 284 3.35 12.97 -2.28
CA TYR A 284 3.75 13.80 -3.42
C TYR A 284 3.05 15.14 -3.40
N LEU A 285 1.72 15.15 -3.26
CA LEU A 285 0.90 16.37 -3.21
C LEU A 285 1.31 17.27 -2.04
N GLY A 286 1.45 16.71 -0.85
CA GLY A 286 1.79 17.47 0.34
C GLY A 286 3.19 18.10 0.26
N LEU A 287 4.18 17.38 -0.26
CA LEU A 287 5.53 17.91 -0.46
C LEU A 287 5.58 18.94 -1.60
N ALA A 288 4.89 18.69 -2.71
CA ALA A 288 4.84 19.61 -3.84
C ALA A 288 4.15 20.94 -3.48
N GLN A 289 3.04 20.89 -2.72
CA GLN A 289 2.34 22.09 -2.22
C GLN A 289 3.21 22.95 -1.30
N ARG A 290 4.18 22.35 -0.60
CA ARG A 290 5.20 23.06 0.19
C ARG A 290 6.34 23.64 -0.64
N GLY A 291 6.31 23.45 -1.96
CA GLY A 291 7.34 23.93 -2.87
C GLY A 291 8.59 23.05 -2.94
N ASN A 292 8.55 21.80 -2.46
CA ASN A 292 9.67 20.88 -2.59
C ASN A 292 9.94 20.56 -4.06
N GLN A 293 10.99 21.15 -4.63
CA GLN A 293 11.38 20.95 -6.03
C GLN A 293 12.06 19.60 -6.29
N GLY A 294 12.46 18.90 -5.22
CA GLY A 294 13.13 17.60 -5.25
C GLY A 294 12.19 16.42 -5.04
N VAL A 295 10.87 16.61 -5.03
CA VAL A 295 9.91 15.49 -4.98
C VAL A 295 9.68 14.92 -6.37
N ARG A 296 9.73 13.59 -6.50
CA ARG A 296 9.49 12.83 -7.74
C ARG A 296 8.62 11.63 -7.45
N MET A 297 7.79 11.22 -8.41
CA MET A 297 6.88 10.08 -8.25
C MET A 297 6.93 9.11 -9.43
N VAL A 298 6.97 7.81 -9.14
CA VAL A 298 6.91 6.72 -10.12
C VAL A 298 5.79 5.75 -9.75
N LEU A 299 4.85 5.52 -10.66
CA LEU A 299 3.71 4.62 -10.45
C LEU A 299 3.63 3.57 -11.57
N GLY A 300 3.86 2.30 -11.24
CA GLY A 300 3.80 1.18 -12.22
C GLY A 300 2.59 0.27 -12.02
N PRO A 301 2.33 -0.68 -12.94
CA PRO A 301 1.22 -1.62 -12.87
C PRO A 301 1.54 -2.82 -11.96
N TRP A 302 2.16 -2.53 -10.81
CA TRP A 302 2.75 -3.56 -9.96
C TRP A 302 1.91 -3.81 -8.71
N THR A 303 2.06 -5.00 -8.17
CA THR A 303 1.75 -5.28 -6.76
C THR A 303 2.96 -4.95 -5.88
N HIS A 304 2.85 -5.17 -4.58
CA HIS A 304 3.81 -4.69 -3.57
C HIS A 304 5.28 -5.09 -3.81
N GLY A 305 6.06 -4.11 -4.31
CA GLY A 305 7.48 -4.22 -4.66
C GLY A 305 7.77 -5.06 -5.91
N GLU A 306 6.77 -5.46 -6.68
CA GLU A 306 6.90 -6.36 -7.84
C GLU A 306 7.24 -5.62 -9.15
N ARG A 307 8.13 -4.63 -9.07
CA ARG A 307 8.50 -3.76 -10.20
C ARG A 307 9.22 -4.46 -11.36
N SER A 308 9.66 -5.70 -11.17
CA SER A 308 10.31 -6.54 -12.19
C SER A 308 9.39 -7.62 -12.75
N VAL A 309 8.09 -7.54 -12.45
CA VAL A 309 7.06 -8.48 -12.91
C VAL A 309 6.12 -7.75 -13.88
N PRO A 310 5.87 -8.29 -15.09
CA PRO A 310 5.06 -7.62 -16.11
C PRO A 310 3.55 -7.80 -15.91
N TYR A 311 3.12 -8.49 -14.85
CA TYR A 311 1.72 -8.82 -14.57
C TYR A 311 1.37 -8.54 -13.10
N ALA A 312 0.08 -8.38 -12.82
CA ALA A 312 -0.48 -8.29 -11.49
C ALA A 312 -1.76 -9.13 -11.42
N GLY A 313 -1.72 -10.21 -10.63
CA GLY A 313 -2.78 -11.21 -10.65
C GLY A 313 -2.84 -11.95 -11.98
N ASP A 314 -4.05 -12.06 -12.53
CA ASP A 314 -4.34 -12.79 -13.78
C ASP A 314 -4.27 -11.90 -15.03
N VAL A 315 -3.63 -10.73 -14.92
CA VAL A 315 -3.56 -9.72 -15.99
C VAL A 315 -2.11 -9.31 -16.28
N ASP A 316 -1.74 -9.38 -17.55
CA ASP A 316 -0.43 -9.01 -18.09
C ASP A 316 -0.44 -7.60 -18.70
N PHE A 317 0.59 -6.82 -18.42
CA PHE A 317 0.78 -5.43 -18.86
C PHE A 317 1.88 -5.27 -19.91
N GLY A 318 2.43 -6.39 -20.38
CA GLY A 318 3.47 -6.46 -21.40
C GLY A 318 4.88 -6.24 -20.87
N PRO A 319 5.91 -6.54 -21.68
CA PRO A 319 7.31 -6.47 -21.27
C PRO A 319 7.78 -5.06 -20.92
N ALA A 320 7.09 -4.02 -21.39
CA ALA A 320 7.41 -2.63 -21.03
C ALA A 320 6.94 -2.23 -19.62
N ALA A 321 6.13 -3.06 -18.95
CA ALA A 321 5.58 -2.79 -17.63
C ALA A 321 6.62 -2.89 -16.51
N VAL A 322 7.69 -3.66 -16.70
CA VAL A 322 8.76 -3.77 -15.71
C VAL A 322 9.58 -2.48 -15.64
N LEU A 323 10.20 -2.23 -14.49
CA LEU A 323 11.17 -1.15 -14.31
C LEU A 323 12.44 -1.41 -15.14
N ASP A 324 12.89 -2.67 -15.18
CA ASP A 324 14.15 -3.10 -15.77
C ASP A 324 14.19 -2.79 -17.28
N GLY A 325 15.15 -1.98 -17.70
CA GLY A 325 15.29 -1.49 -19.08
C GLY A 325 14.31 -0.37 -19.47
N ALA A 326 13.13 -0.27 -18.85
CA ALA A 326 12.12 0.74 -19.21
C ALA A 326 12.34 2.09 -18.49
N LEU A 327 12.68 2.06 -17.20
CA LEU A 327 12.94 3.26 -16.40
C LEU A 327 14.42 3.44 -16.08
N ALA A 328 15.12 2.32 -15.87
CA ALA A 328 16.54 2.25 -15.59
C ALA A 328 17.05 0.85 -15.94
N PRO A 329 18.36 0.62 -16.11
CA PRO A 329 18.90 -0.72 -16.40
C PRO A 329 18.43 -1.79 -15.38
N ASP A 330 18.46 -1.43 -14.09
CA ASP A 330 17.86 -2.20 -13.00
C ASP A 330 17.50 -1.26 -11.83
N TYR A 331 16.87 -1.80 -10.80
CA TYR A 331 16.46 -1.00 -9.64
C TYR A 331 17.61 -0.43 -8.80
N VAL A 332 18.75 -1.13 -8.72
CA VAL A 332 19.93 -0.61 -8.01
C VAL A 332 20.48 0.60 -8.76
N ALA A 333 20.54 0.54 -10.09
CA ALA A 333 20.98 1.63 -10.95
C ALA A 333 20.05 2.86 -10.85
N MET A 334 18.73 2.65 -10.76
CA MET A 334 17.79 3.76 -10.55
C MET A 334 18.05 4.51 -9.24
N ARG A 335 18.24 3.77 -8.14
CA ARG A 335 18.55 4.36 -6.83
C ARG A 335 19.93 5.02 -6.82
N LEU A 336 20.93 4.41 -7.45
CA LEU A 336 22.25 5.02 -7.61
C LEU A 336 22.17 6.36 -8.33
N ALA A 337 21.46 6.43 -9.45
CA ALA A 337 21.29 7.68 -10.19
C ALA A 337 20.64 8.78 -9.34
N TRP A 338 19.61 8.42 -8.56
CA TRP A 338 18.97 9.33 -7.62
C TRP A 338 19.95 9.88 -6.56
N PHE A 339 20.70 8.99 -5.92
CA PHE A 339 21.64 9.39 -4.87
C PHE A 339 22.87 10.10 -5.42
N ASP A 340 23.39 9.71 -6.57
CA ASP A 340 24.52 10.38 -7.20
C ASP A 340 24.18 11.83 -7.55
N HIS A 341 22.93 12.10 -7.95
CA HIS A 341 22.47 13.47 -8.15
C HIS A 341 22.50 14.28 -6.85
N TRP A 342 21.79 13.82 -5.82
CA TRP A 342 21.57 14.63 -4.61
C TRP A 342 22.73 14.61 -3.61
N LEU A 343 23.58 13.59 -3.64
CA LEU A 343 24.69 13.42 -2.69
C LEU A 343 26.07 13.66 -3.33
N LYS A 344 26.18 13.63 -4.66
CA LYS A 344 27.45 13.84 -5.39
C LYS A 344 27.38 14.88 -6.51
N GLY A 345 26.21 15.43 -6.81
CA GLY A 345 26.04 16.48 -7.83
C GLY A 345 26.05 15.97 -9.28
N ALA A 346 25.85 14.68 -9.52
CA ALA A 346 25.70 14.15 -10.87
C ALA A 346 24.39 14.64 -11.53
N PRO A 347 24.26 14.69 -12.87
CA PRO A 347 22.97 14.95 -13.49
C PRO A 347 22.00 13.77 -13.31
N LEU A 348 20.70 14.05 -13.17
CA LEU A 348 19.68 12.99 -13.22
C LEU A 348 19.53 12.46 -14.66
N PRO A 349 19.37 11.14 -14.85
CA PRO A 349 19.02 10.57 -16.14
C PRO A 349 17.67 11.08 -16.64
N GLN A 350 17.52 11.14 -17.97
CA GLN A 350 16.27 11.53 -18.62
C GLN A 350 15.10 10.66 -18.13
N GLY A 351 14.01 11.34 -17.78
CA GLY A 351 12.77 10.73 -17.32
C GLY A 351 12.75 10.36 -15.84
N LEU A 352 13.85 10.55 -15.09
CA LEU A 352 13.83 10.61 -13.61
C LEU A 352 13.82 12.06 -13.11
N ASP A 353 14.10 13.03 -13.99
CA ASP A 353 13.98 14.46 -13.78
C ASP A 353 12.52 14.97 -13.88
N GLU A 354 11.63 14.20 -14.52
CA GLU A 354 10.19 14.43 -14.66
C GLU A 354 9.45 14.38 -13.31
N GLY A 355 8.50 15.29 -13.08
CA GLY A 355 7.76 15.36 -11.81
C GLY A 355 7.04 14.06 -11.45
N VAL A 356 6.37 13.45 -12.42
CA VAL A 356 5.61 12.20 -12.30
C VAL A 356 5.89 11.33 -13.51
N ARG A 357 6.25 10.07 -13.27
CA ARG A 357 6.30 9.02 -14.28
C ARG A 357 5.31 7.93 -13.91
N TYR A 358 4.46 7.52 -14.84
CA TYR A 358 3.38 6.60 -14.54
C TYR A 358 3.13 5.63 -15.69
N PHE A 359 2.73 4.41 -15.38
CA PHE A 359 2.33 3.45 -16.40
C PHE A 359 0.83 3.54 -16.62
N ARG A 360 0.44 3.99 -17.80
CA ARG A 360 -0.96 3.94 -18.22
C ARG A 360 -1.27 2.53 -18.70
N MET A 361 -2.15 1.86 -17.97
CA MET A 361 -2.62 0.52 -18.29
C MET A 361 -3.59 0.57 -19.47
N GLY A 362 -3.66 -0.50 -20.25
CA GLY A 362 -4.66 -0.66 -21.31
C GLY A 362 -4.10 -0.44 -22.70
N GLY A 363 -4.82 -0.95 -23.70
CA GLY A 363 -4.42 -0.94 -25.11
C GLY A 363 -3.81 -2.25 -25.63
N GLY A 364 -3.71 -3.27 -24.78
CA GLY A 364 -3.42 -4.66 -25.17
C GLY A 364 -4.56 -5.30 -25.97
N SER A 365 -4.38 -6.56 -26.37
CA SER A 365 -5.31 -7.26 -27.24
C SER A 365 -6.62 -7.68 -26.56
N GLY A 366 -6.67 -7.75 -25.23
CA GLY A 366 -7.77 -8.34 -24.48
C GLY A 366 -7.93 -9.84 -24.66
N ARG A 367 -6.92 -10.50 -25.25
CA ARG A 367 -6.85 -11.95 -25.44
C ARG A 367 -6.02 -12.60 -24.36
N ARG A 368 -6.09 -13.92 -24.27
CA ARG A 368 -5.34 -14.71 -23.30
C ARG A 368 -3.89 -14.88 -23.78
N THR A 369 -2.92 -14.57 -22.93
CA THR A 369 -1.50 -14.84 -23.19
C THR A 369 -1.21 -16.35 -23.12
N PRO A 370 -0.06 -16.82 -23.64
CA PRO A 370 0.35 -18.22 -23.49
C PRO A 370 0.41 -18.70 -22.03
N GLU A 371 0.68 -17.80 -21.09
CA GLU A 371 0.73 -18.06 -19.65
C GLU A 371 -0.64 -18.02 -18.97
N GLY A 372 -1.73 -17.82 -19.74
CA GLY A 372 -3.11 -17.88 -19.27
C GLY A 372 -3.68 -16.57 -18.74
N ARG A 373 -2.97 -15.44 -18.86
CA ARG A 373 -3.38 -14.12 -18.35
C ARG A 373 -4.15 -13.32 -19.38
N LEU A 374 -4.94 -12.35 -18.96
CA LEU A 374 -5.51 -11.34 -19.85
C LEU A 374 -4.40 -10.38 -20.31
N ASP A 375 -4.20 -10.22 -21.62
CA ASP A 375 -3.34 -9.18 -22.19
C ASP A 375 -4.03 -7.81 -22.14
N HIS A 376 -3.75 -7.06 -21.07
CA HIS A 376 -4.26 -5.71 -20.88
C HIS A 376 -3.31 -4.65 -21.47
N GLY A 377 -2.01 -4.92 -21.44
CA GLY A 377 -0.97 -4.05 -22.01
C GLY A 377 -0.87 -2.69 -21.30
N GLY A 378 -0.17 -1.76 -21.95
CA GLY A 378 -0.02 -0.39 -21.48
C GLY A 378 1.29 0.26 -21.92
N SER A 379 1.58 1.44 -21.38
CA SER A 379 2.81 2.18 -21.71
C SER A 379 3.17 3.21 -20.64
N TRP A 380 4.47 3.46 -20.47
CA TRP A 380 4.97 4.55 -19.63
C TRP A 380 4.65 5.92 -20.23
N ARG A 381 4.25 6.84 -19.34
CA ARG A 381 3.93 8.24 -19.59
C ARG A 381 4.64 9.12 -18.55
N SER A 382 4.77 10.41 -18.86
CA SER A 382 5.36 11.41 -17.97
C SER A 382 4.42 12.61 -17.86
N ALA A 383 4.45 13.27 -16.70
CA ALA A 383 3.74 14.51 -16.44
C ALA A 383 4.54 15.38 -15.47
N SER A 384 4.32 16.69 -15.52
CA SER A 384 5.01 17.64 -14.66
C SER A 384 4.52 17.62 -13.21
N ARG A 385 3.29 17.17 -12.96
CA ARG A 385 2.66 17.13 -11.64
C ARG A 385 1.53 16.10 -11.55
N TRP A 386 1.06 15.87 -10.33
CA TRP A 386 -0.14 15.11 -9.98
C TRP A 386 -1.16 16.03 -9.26
N PRO A 387 -2.48 15.91 -9.52
CA PRO A 387 -3.09 15.20 -10.64
C PRO A 387 -2.57 15.69 -11.99
N LEU A 388 -2.75 14.89 -13.03
CA LEU A 388 -2.14 15.12 -14.33
C LEU A 388 -2.64 16.45 -14.95
N PRO A 389 -1.77 17.25 -15.60
CA PRO A 389 -2.23 18.42 -16.34
C PRO A 389 -3.26 18.05 -17.41
N GLY A 390 -4.34 18.82 -17.52
CA GLY A 390 -5.42 18.55 -18.48
C GLY A 390 -6.48 17.56 -18.00
N THR A 391 -6.41 17.07 -16.75
CA THR A 391 -7.46 16.23 -16.17
C THR A 391 -8.78 16.99 -15.99
N ASP A 392 -9.84 16.45 -16.58
CA ASP A 392 -11.23 16.84 -16.32
C ASP A 392 -11.84 15.87 -15.30
N PHE A 393 -12.29 16.38 -14.16
CA PHE A 393 -13.02 15.58 -13.17
C PHE A 393 -14.50 15.50 -13.56
N VAL A 394 -14.88 14.43 -14.27
CA VAL A 394 -16.22 14.26 -14.84
C VAL A 394 -17.09 13.42 -13.91
N PRO A 395 -18.25 13.92 -13.44
CA PRO A 395 -19.20 13.12 -12.70
C PRO A 395 -19.95 12.16 -13.63
N TRP A 396 -19.98 10.88 -13.27
CA TRP A 396 -20.81 9.84 -13.85
C TRP A 396 -21.82 9.36 -12.81
N TYR A 397 -23.08 9.61 -13.09
CA TYR A 397 -24.20 9.37 -12.19
C TYR A 397 -24.72 7.95 -12.31
N LEU A 398 -25.11 7.38 -11.18
CA LEU A 398 -25.74 6.07 -11.07
C LEU A 398 -27.24 6.20 -11.37
N GLY A 399 -27.79 5.29 -12.16
CA GLY A 399 -29.21 5.18 -12.46
C GLY A 399 -29.84 3.93 -11.83
N ALA A 400 -31.10 4.04 -11.40
CA ALA A 400 -31.84 2.92 -10.80
C ALA A 400 -32.08 1.72 -11.75
N ASP A 401 -31.85 1.92 -13.05
CA ASP A 401 -31.83 0.90 -14.09
C ASP A 401 -30.46 0.19 -14.24
N GLY A 402 -29.50 0.50 -13.37
CA GLY A 402 -28.12 -0.01 -13.43
C GLY A 402 -27.24 0.74 -14.42
N SER A 403 -27.68 1.90 -14.93
CA SER A 403 -26.86 2.73 -15.81
C SER A 403 -25.81 3.54 -15.05
N LEU A 404 -24.69 3.82 -15.72
CA LEU A 404 -23.67 4.78 -15.32
C LEU A 404 -23.47 5.79 -16.45
N SER A 405 -23.71 7.08 -16.21
CA SER A 405 -23.77 8.07 -17.29
C SER A 405 -23.34 9.48 -16.86
N PRO A 406 -22.71 10.29 -17.73
CA PRO A 406 -22.43 11.69 -17.42
C PRO A 406 -23.69 12.57 -17.34
N GLN A 407 -24.85 12.09 -17.83
CA GLN A 407 -26.10 12.80 -17.66
C GLN A 407 -26.65 12.60 -16.25
N ALA A 408 -26.95 13.71 -15.57
CA ALA A 408 -27.60 13.66 -14.27
C ALA A 408 -28.96 12.95 -14.36
N PRO A 409 -29.35 12.18 -13.33
CA PRO A 409 -30.59 11.44 -13.34
C PRO A 409 -31.79 12.40 -13.31
N GLY A 410 -32.81 12.10 -14.09
CA GLY A 410 -34.11 12.78 -14.05
C GLY A 410 -34.95 12.28 -12.87
N ARG A 411 -35.92 11.41 -13.15
CA ARG A 411 -36.70 10.69 -12.13
C ARG A 411 -36.06 9.30 -11.93
N GLY A 412 -35.47 9.06 -10.77
CA GLY A 412 -34.75 7.82 -10.47
C GLY A 412 -34.80 7.51 -8.98
N ASP A 413 -35.11 6.25 -8.67
CA ASP A 413 -35.49 5.75 -7.35
C ASP A 413 -34.29 5.28 -6.51
N VAL A 414 -34.59 4.58 -5.43
CA VAL A 414 -33.66 3.92 -4.52
C VAL A 414 -33.45 2.47 -4.96
N LEU A 415 -32.21 1.99 -4.95
CA LEU A 415 -31.91 0.56 -4.99
C LEU A 415 -31.49 0.11 -3.59
N ALA A 416 -31.95 -1.06 -3.17
CA ALA A 416 -31.68 -1.59 -1.84
C ALA A 416 -31.22 -3.04 -1.91
N PHE A 417 -30.35 -3.41 -0.99
CA PHE A 417 -29.85 -4.76 -0.80
C PHE A 417 -29.71 -5.06 0.69
N ASP A 418 -29.78 -6.35 1.04
CA ASP A 418 -29.59 -6.79 2.42
C ASP A 418 -28.14 -7.26 2.58
N PHE A 419 -27.41 -6.64 3.50
CA PHE A 419 -26.06 -7.06 3.87
C PHE A 419 -26.12 -7.93 5.12
N ASP A 420 -25.71 -9.19 4.96
CA ASP A 420 -25.53 -10.14 6.06
C ASP A 420 -24.03 -10.27 6.42
N PRO A 421 -23.59 -9.81 7.61
CA PRO A 421 -22.23 -9.99 8.09
C PRO A 421 -21.77 -11.45 8.21
N ALA A 422 -22.66 -12.44 8.16
CA ALA A 422 -22.30 -13.86 8.12
C ALA A 422 -21.96 -14.36 6.70
N CYS A 423 -22.33 -13.62 5.65
CA CYS A 423 -22.04 -13.95 4.26
C CYS A 423 -21.45 -12.73 3.52
N PRO A 424 -20.30 -12.19 3.95
CA PRO A 424 -19.72 -11.01 3.33
C PRO A 424 -19.30 -11.27 1.88
N VAL A 425 -19.27 -10.22 1.05
CA VAL A 425 -18.71 -10.27 -0.30
C VAL A 425 -17.22 -10.57 -0.20
N PRO A 426 -16.73 -11.61 -0.91
CA PRO A 426 -15.34 -11.99 -0.84
C PRO A 426 -14.43 -11.02 -1.60
N THR A 427 -13.20 -10.89 -1.12
CA THR A 427 -12.12 -10.14 -1.78
C THR A 427 -11.59 -10.92 -2.97
N LEU A 428 -11.51 -10.25 -4.12
CA LEU A 428 -10.88 -10.75 -5.35
C LEU A 428 -9.93 -9.69 -5.90
N GLY A 429 -8.64 -9.89 -5.67
CA GLY A 429 -7.61 -8.94 -6.08
C GLY A 429 -7.64 -7.63 -5.29
N GLY A 430 -7.12 -6.59 -5.93
CA GLY A 430 -7.08 -5.22 -5.42
C GLY A 430 -5.72 -4.87 -4.82
N SER A 431 -5.69 -3.74 -4.13
CA SER A 431 -4.47 -3.16 -3.58
C SER A 431 -4.14 -3.77 -2.22
N ILE A 432 -3.48 -4.92 -2.22
CA ILE A 432 -3.22 -5.75 -1.03
C ILE A 432 -1.72 -6.01 -0.87
N THR A 433 -1.26 -6.18 0.36
CA THR A 433 0.07 -6.74 0.66
C THR A 433 -0.03 -7.64 1.87
N SER A 434 0.89 -8.59 2.01
CA SER A 434 0.96 -9.49 3.17
C SER A 434 -0.35 -10.21 3.48
N GLY A 435 -1.23 -10.44 2.50
CA GLY A 435 -2.55 -11.04 2.70
C GLY A 435 -2.63 -12.53 2.41
N GLU A 436 -1.62 -13.09 1.74
CA GLU A 436 -1.58 -14.51 1.43
C GLU A 436 -1.53 -15.39 2.69
N PRO A 437 -2.09 -16.62 2.65
CA PRO A 437 -2.78 -17.23 1.50
C PRO A 437 -4.24 -16.79 1.34
N LEU A 438 -4.77 -15.94 2.23
CA LEU A 438 -6.21 -15.65 2.31
C LEU A 438 -6.69 -14.67 1.25
N MET A 439 -5.84 -13.71 0.87
CA MET A 439 -6.16 -12.71 -0.14
C MET A 439 -4.90 -12.34 -0.92
N VAL A 440 -5.07 -12.15 -2.23
CA VAL A 440 -4.00 -11.91 -3.20
C VAL A 440 -4.18 -10.54 -3.84
N ALA A 441 -3.06 -9.89 -4.15
CA ALA A 441 -3.04 -8.57 -4.77
C ALA A 441 -3.08 -8.67 -6.30
N GLY A 442 -3.58 -7.63 -6.96
CA GLY A 442 -3.53 -7.51 -8.43
C GLY A 442 -4.91 -7.42 -9.08
N ALA A 443 -4.90 -7.52 -10.40
CA ALA A 443 -6.10 -7.52 -11.22
C ALA A 443 -6.58 -8.96 -11.44
N TYR A 444 -7.88 -9.15 -11.24
CA TYR A 444 -8.56 -10.43 -11.38
C TYR A 444 -9.94 -10.20 -11.98
N ASP A 445 -10.44 -11.23 -12.64
CA ASP A 445 -11.84 -11.31 -13.01
C ASP A 445 -12.67 -11.35 -11.72
N GLN A 446 -13.75 -10.57 -11.66
CA GLN A 446 -14.61 -10.47 -10.46
C GLN A 446 -15.59 -11.65 -10.38
N ARG A 447 -15.03 -12.86 -10.36
CA ARG A 447 -15.74 -14.15 -10.23
C ARG A 447 -15.15 -14.95 -9.09
N SER A 448 -15.98 -15.34 -8.12
CA SER A 448 -15.54 -16.23 -7.05
C SER A 448 -15.41 -17.67 -7.54
N SER A 449 -14.62 -18.45 -6.82
CA SER A 449 -14.47 -19.90 -6.96
C SER A 449 -14.32 -20.56 -5.59
N ALA A 450 -14.21 -21.89 -5.56
CA ALA A 450 -13.91 -22.63 -4.34
C ALA A 450 -12.54 -22.27 -3.71
N GLN A 451 -11.65 -21.62 -4.48
CA GLN A 451 -10.36 -21.14 -4.00
C GLN A 451 -10.43 -19.72 -3.41
N THR A 452 -11.53 -19.00 -3.63
CA THR A 452 -11.74 -17.68 -3.06
C THR A 452 -12.05 -17.82 -1.57
N PHE A 453 -11.16 -17.33 -0.71
CA PHE A 453 -11.38 -17.39 0.73
C PHE A 453 -12.66 -16.65 1.14
N GLY A 454 -13.46 -17.27 2.00
CA GLY A 454 -14.74 -16.72 2.46
C GLY A 454 -15.88 -16.80 1.45
N ALA A 455 -15.64 -17.23 0.20
CA ALA A 455 -16.73 -17.44 -0.76
C ALA A 455 -17.49 -18.74 -0.46
N GLN A 456 -18.78 -18.74 -0.75
CA GLN A 456 -19.67 -19.90 -0.64
C GLN A 456 -20.35 -20.17 -1.99
N ALA A 457 -20.76 -21.41 -2.20
CA ALA A 457 -21.53 -21.78 -3.40
C ALA A 457 -22.93 -21.12 -3.38
N PRO A 458 -23.52 -20.80 -4.55
CA PRO A 458 -22.93 -20.93 -5.88
C PRO A 458 -21.81 -19.91 -6.14
N TYR A 459 -20.72 -20.38 -6.73
CA TYR A 459 -19.63 -19.53 -7.18
C TYR A 459 -19.96 -18.88 -8.52
N GLY A 460 -19.32 -17.77 -8.84
CA GLY A 460 -19.56 -17.07 -10.10
C GLY A 460 -19.30 -15.57 -10.00
N PRO A 461 -19.80 -14.78 -10.97
CA PRO A 461 -19.65 -13.33 -10.95
C PRO A 461 -20.16 -12.72 -9.65
N LEU A 462 -19.36 -11.87 -9.01
CA LEU A 462 -19.82 -11.09 -7.86
C LEU A 462 -21.02 -10.20 -8.22
N ALA A 463 -21.13 -9.84 -9.50
CA ALA A 463 -22.27 -9.15 -10.11
C ALA A 463 -23.64 -9.82 -9.86
N GLN A 464 -23.65 -11.14 -9.65
CA GLN A 464 -24.87 -11.93 -9.48
C GLN A 464 -25.26 -12.08 -8.01
N ARG A 465 -24.41 -11.63 -7.08
CA ARG A 465 -24.77 -11.65 -5.66
C ARG A 465 -25.87 -10.62 -5.38
N PRO A 466 -26.87 -10.95 -4.54
CA PRO A 466 -27.97 -10.04 -4.24
C PRO A 466 -27.54 -8.83 -3.38
N ASP A 467 -26.34 -8.89 -2.77
CA ASP A 467 -25.75 -7.83 -1.95
C ASP A 467 -24.71 -6.98 -2.71
N VAL A 468 -24.70 -7.05 -4.04
CA VAL A 468 -23.85 -6.22 -4.92
C VAL A 468 -24.72 -5.49 -5.94
N LEU A 469 -24.76 -4.16 -5.85
CA LEU A 469 -25.39 -3.31 -6.87
C LEU A 469 -24.40 -3.04 -8.00
N VAL A 470 -24.84 -3.16 -9.25
CA VAL A 470 -24.01 -3.01 -10.44
C VAL A 470 -24.48 -1.81 -11.26
N PHE A 471 -23.56 -0.89 -11.56
CA PHE A 471 -23.80 0.27 -12.43
C PHE A 471 -22.78 0.29 -13.55
N GLN A 472 -23.22 0.42 -14.80
CA GLN A 472 -22.29 0.39 -15.92
C GLN A 472 -22.69 1.30 -17.08
N THR A 473 -21.69 1.76 -17.81
CA THR A 473 -21.90 2.58 -19.00
C THR A 473 -22.51 1.74 -20.12
N PRO A 474 -23.11 2.36 -21.14
CA PRO A 474 -23.18 1.76 -22.47
C PRO A 474 -21.79 1.31 -22.94
N VAL A 475 -21.74 0.45 -23.95
CA VAL A 475 -20.47 0.12 -24.62
C VAL A 475 -19.83 1.42 -25.10
N LEU A 476 -18.58 1.65 -24.69
CA LEU A 476 -17.83 2.84 -25.07
C LEU A 476 -17.63 2.86 -26.59
N GLN A 477 -17.96 4.00 -27.21
CA GLN A 477 -17.82 4.19 -28.66
C GLN A 477 -16.42 4.64 -29.06
N ASP A 478 -15.69 5.22 -28.10
CA ASP A 478 -14.33 5.74 -28.22
C ASP A 478 -13.53 5.31 -27.00
N ASP A 479 -12.20 5.32 -27.13
CA ASP A 479 -11.30 5.10 -26.00
C ASP A 479 -11.45 6.24 -24.98
N LEU A 480 -11.33 5.90 -23.69
CA LEU A 480 -11.42 6.87 -22.59
C LEU A 480 -10.32 6.61 -21.57
N GLU A 481 -9.40 7.57 -21.42
CA GLU A 481 -8.37 7.50 -20.39
C GLU A 481 -8.89 8.06 -19.06
N VAL A 482 -8.75 7.27 -18.00
CA VAL A 482 -9.02 7.66 -16.62
C VAL A 482 -7.72 7.52 -15.84
N SER A 483 -7.10 8.65 -15.51
CA SER A 483 -5.79 8.71 -14.85
C SER A 483 -5.78 9.78 -13.77
N GLY A 484 -5.81 9.36 -12.51
CA GLY A 484 -5.90 10.29 -11.39
C GLY A 484 -6.49 9.70 -10.10
N PRO A 485 -6.74 10.55 -9.09
CA PRO A 485 -7.57 10.18 -7.96
C PRO A 485 -9.05 10.05 -8.38
N ILE A 486 -9.75 9.10 -7.77
CA ILE A 486 -11.19 8.85 -7.99
C ILE A 486 -11.94 9.13 -6.69
N THR A 487 -13.13 9.72 -6.79
CA THR A 487 -14.03 9.92 -5.66
C THR A 487 -15.41 9.36 -6.00
N ILE A 488 -16.01 8.63 -5.07
CA ILE A 488 -17.34 8.04 -5.22
C ILE A 488 -18.24 8.66 -4.17
N GLU A 489 -19.22 9.42 -4.61
CA GLU A 489 -20.16 10.15 -3.76
C GLU A 489 -21.51 9.46 -3.79
N LEU A 490 -21.91 8.85 -2.68
CA LEU A 490 -23.16 8.11 -2.60
C LEU A 490 -24.11 8.79 -1.62
N TRP A 491 -25.40 8.83 -1.97
CA TRP A 491 -26.48 9.09 -1.04
C TRP A 491 -27.01 7.76 -0.56
N VAL A 492 -26.87 7.48 0.74
CA VAL A 492 -27.14 6.17 1.30
C VAL A 492 -28.07 6.23 2.51
N SER A 493 -28.78 5.14 2.78
CA SER A 493 -29.45 4.90 4.05
C SER A 493 -29.27 3.45 4.47
N SER A 494 -29.44 3.18 5.76
CA SER A 494 -29.42 1.83 6.32
C SER A 494 -30.52 1.68 7.36
N THR A 495 -31.00 0.45 7.57
CA THR A 495 -31.80 0.12 8.77
C THR A 495 -30.95 -0.01 10.02
N ALA A 496 -29.62 -0.14 9.88
CA ALA A 496 -28.69 -0.29 10.98
C ALA A 496 -28.14 1.07 11.48
N PRO A 497 -27.73 1.14 12.76
CA PRO A 497 -27.03 2.30 13.32
C PRO A 497 -25.61 2.49 12.77
N ASP A 498 -25.03 1.47 12.14
CA ASP A 498 -23.76 1.56 11.42
C ASP A 498 -23.70 0.48 10.34
N THR A 499 -22.91 0.68 9.30
CA THR A 499 -22.61 -0.29 8.24
C THR A 499 -21.39 0.22 7.48
N ASP A 500 -20.81 -0.61 6.63
CA ASP A 500 -19.84 -0.16 5.65
C ASP A 500 -20.51 -0.02 4.27
N PHE A 501 -19.96 0.83 3.40
CA PHE A 501 -20.22 0.81 1.95
C PHE A 501 -18.89 0.65 1.22
N THR A 502 -18.83 -0.30 0.32
CA THR A 502 -17.70 -0.56 -0.58
C THR A 502 -18.04 -0.14 -1.99
N ALA A 503 -17.05 0.30 -2.74
CA ALA A 503 -17.21 0.59 -4.16
C ALA A 503 -15.97 0.19 -4.95
N LYS A 504 -16.17 -0.49 -6.09
CA LYS A 504 -15.10 -1.06 -6.93
C LYS A 504 -15.26 -0.63 -8.38
N LEU A 505 -14.23 0.01 -8.92
CA LEU A 505 -14.17 0.41 -10.32
C LEU A 505 -13.58 -0.74 -11.16
N ILE A 506 -14.28 -1.06 -12.25
CA ILE A 506 -14.01 -2.23 -13.09
C ILE A 506 -13.92 -1.78 -14.56
N ASP A 507 -12.91 -2.29 -15.26
CA ASP A 507 -12.86 -2.32 -16.72
C ASP A 507 -13.51 -3.61 -17.21
N LEU A 508 -14.71 -3.49 -17.78
CA LEU A 508 -15.48 -4.64 -18.26
C LEU A 508 -15.21 -4.86 -19.74
N TYR A 509 -14.41 -5.89 -20.00
CA TYR A 509 -14.11 -6.37 -21.34
C TYR A 509 -15.35 -7.01 -21.98
N PRO A 510 -15.57 -6.80 -23.28
CA PRO A 510 -16.63 -7.50 -24.00
C PRO A 510 -16.35 -9.01 -24.08
N PRO A 511 -17.40 -9.83 -24.29
CA PRO A 511 -17.23 -11.23 -24.66
C PRO A 511 -16.24 -11.43 -25.81
N SER A 512 -15.37 -12.43 -25.66
CA SER A 512 -14.41 -12.85 -26.67
C SER A 512 -14.34 -14.38 -26.72
N GLU A 513 -13.59 -14.94 -27.67
CA GLU A 513 -13.37 -16.39 -27.73
C GLU A 513 -12.63 -16.92 -26.49
N ASP A 514 -11.70 -16.14 -25.91
CA ASP A 514 -10.97 -16.56 -24.69
C ASP A 514 -11.77 -16.33 -23.40
N TYR A 515 -12.71 -15.38 -23.45
CA TYR A 515 -13.56 -14.95 -22.33
C TYR A 515 -15.01 -14.79 -22.81
N PRO A 516 -15.77 -15.89 -22.98
CA PRO A 516 -17.11 -15.85 -23.59
C PRO A 516 -18.16 -15.04 -22.83
N GLU A 517 -17.95 -14.83 -21.52
CA GLU A 517 -18.81 -14.01 -20.67
C GLU A 517 -18.27 -12.57 -20.47
N GLY A 518 -17.18 -12.22 -21.17
CA GLY A 518 -16.37 -11.04 -20.88
C GLY A 518 -15.42 -11.26 -19.71
N TYR A 519 -14.68 -10.20 -19.34
CA TYR A 519 -13.76 -10.20 -18.21
C TYR A 519 -13.97 -8.92 -17.39
N ALA A 520 -14.34 -9.06 -16.13
CA ALA A 520 -14.57 -7.92 -15.24
C ALA A 520 -13.28 -7.63 -14.45
N MET A 521 -12.37 -6.84 -15.02
CA MET A 521 -11.08 -6.55 -14.40
C MET A 521 -11.21 -5.46 -13.35
N ASN A 522 -10.92 -5.74 -12.07
CA ASN A 522 -10.86 -4.70 -11.05
C ASN A 522 -9.67 -3.76 -11.26
N LEU A 523 -9.93 -2.45 -11.20
CA LEU A 523 -8.89 -1.41 -11.26
C LEU A 523 -8.52 -0.90 -9.88
N THR A 524 -9.53 -0.60 -9.07
CA THR A 524 -9.37 -0.05 -7.73
C THR A 524 -10.66 -0.24 -6.94
N ASP A 525 -10.55 -0.22 -5.62
CA ASP A 525 -11.68 -0.29 -4.71
C ASP A 525 -11.44 0.55 -3.45
N GLY A 526 -12.54 0.98 -2.84
CA GLY A 526 -12.56 1.71 -1.59
C GLY A 526 -13.69 1.23 -0.69
N ILE A 527 -13.62 1.66 0.57
CA ILE A 527 -14.60 1.38 1.61
C ILE A 527 -14.79 2.64 2.45
N LEU A 528 -15.99 2.84 3.00
CA LEU A 528 -16.23 3.77 4.10
C LEU A 528 -17.10 3.10 5.16
N ARG A 529 -16.66 3.17 6.41
CA ARG A 529 -17.43 2.82 7.60
C ARG A 529 -18.27 4.03 8.04
N CYS A 530 -19.59 3.88 8.00
CA CYS A 530 -20.53 5.00 8.07
C CYS A 530 -20.47 5.83 9.36
N ARG A 531 -20.05 5.24 10.49
CA ARG A 531 -19.84 6.01 11.72
C ARG A 531 -18.82 7.15 11.55
N TYR A 532 -17.92 7.06 10.58
CA TYR A 532 -16.90 8.08 10.30
C TYR A 532 -17.25 9.04 9.15
N ARG A 533 -18.49 8.99 8.61
CA ARG A 533 -18.91 9.77 7.43
C ARG A 533 -18.72 11.29 7.56
N ARG A 534 -18.74 11.83 8.78
CA ARG A 534 -18.62 13.27 9.07
C ARG A 534 -17.31 13.64 9.79
N SER A 535 -16.73 12.71 10.55
CA SER A 535 -15.51 12.95 11.32
C SER A 535 -14.79 11.63 11.56
N TRP A 536 -13.47 11.65 11.38
CA TRP A 536 -12.58 10.55 11.76
C TRP A 536 -12.33 10.50 13.28
N GLU A 537 -12.55 11.61 13.99
CA GLU A 537 -12.22 11.78 15.42
C GLU A 537 -13.42 11.52 16.33
N SER A 538 -14.62 11.82 15.84
CA SER A 538 -15.87 11.74 16.61
C SER A 538 -16.89 10.93 15.81
N PRO A 539 -16.91 9.59 15.97
CA PRO A 539 -17.83 8.75 15.24
C PRO A 539 -19.29 9.08 15.62
N GLU A 540 -20.16 9.10 14.63
CA GLU A 540 -21.59 9.38 14.77
C GLU A 540 -22.37 8.21 14.19
N MET A 541 -23.29 7.59 14.94
CA MET A 541 -24.14 6.53 14.39
C MET A 541 -25.11 7.07 13.34
N MET A 542 -25.53 6.21 12.41
CA MET A 542 -26.64 6.50 11.50
C MET A 542 -27.97 6.42 12.25
N GLN A 543 -28.94 7.24 11.86
CA GLN A 543 -30.33 7.02 12.24
C GLN A 543 -30.97 6.06 11.22
N PRO A 544 -31.66 4.98 11.64
CA PRO A 544 -32.31 4.06 10.72
C PRO A 544 -33.23 4.77 9.72
N GLY A 545 -32.99 4.54 8.43
CA GLY A 545 -33.74 5.15 7.32
C GLY A 545 -33.36 6.59 6.98
N GLU A 546 -32.51 7.25 7.77
CA GLU A 546 -31.96 8.57 7.41
C GLU A 546 -31.08 8.44 6.18
N VAL A 547 -31.27 9.37 5.24
CA VAL A 547 -30.48 9.43 4.01
C VAL A 547 -29.36 10.44 4.17
N VAL A 548 -28.14 9.95 4.10
CA VAL A 548 -26.92 10.72 4.30
C VAL A 548 -26.02 10.63 3.06
N GLN A 549 -25.23 11.67 2.82
CA GLN A 549 -24.19 11.62 1.80
C GLN A 549 -22.91 11.05 2.40
N ILE A 550 -22.24 10.19 1.65
CA ILE A 550 -20.93 9.63 1.97
C ILE A 550 -19.96 9.79 0.80
N SER A 551 -18.67 9.83 1.10
CA SER A 551 -17.58 9.85 0.12
C SER A 551 -16.66 8.67 0.34
N ILE A 552 -16.47 7.85 -0.69
CA ILE A 552 -15.52 6.75 -0.74
C ILE A 552 -14.37 7.17 -1.65
N GLU A 553 -13.14 6.98 -1.18
CA GLU A 553 -11.91 7.30 -1.91
C GLU A 553 -11.13 6.02 -2.19
N PRO A 554 -11.29 5.38 -3.37
CA PRO A 554 -10.44 4.29 -3.80
C PRO A 554 -8.98 4.72 -4.02
N MET A 555 -8.10 3.74 -4.18
CA MET A 555 -6.72 4.00 -4.61
C MET A 555 -6.69 4.69 -5.97
N PRO A 556 -5.72 5.60 -6.22
CA PRO A 556 -5.53 6.20 -7.53
C PRO A 556 -5.18 5.14 -8.58
N THR A 557 -5.52 5.40 -9.84
CA THR A 557 -5.26 4.48 -10.96
C THR A 557 -4.97 5.25 -12.25
N SER A 558 -4.51 4.53 -13.28
CA SER A 558 -4.34 5.03 -14.65
C SER A 558 -4.67 3.95 -15.65
N ASN A 559 -5.85 4.05 -16.28
CA ASN A 559 -6.38 3.04 -17.20
C ASN A 559 -6.92 3.69 -18.48
N LEU A 560 -6.61 3.08 -19.63
CA LEU A 560 -7.28 3.34 -20.89
C LEU A 560 -8.40 2.33 -21.11
N PHE A 561 -9.64 2.74 -20.87
CA PHE A 561 -10.80 1.94 -21.26
C PHE A 561 -10.93 1.99 -22.78
N ARG A 562 -10.82 0.83 -23.43
CA ARG A 562 -10.86 0.75 -24.90
C ARG A 562 -12.29 0.85 -25.40
N LYS A 563 -12.45 1.36 -26.61
CA LYS A 563 -13.68 1.21 -27.39
C LYS A 563 -14.15 -0.25 -27.35
N GLY A 564 -15.43 -0.47 -27.08
CA GLY A 564 -16.00 -1.81 -26.91
C GLY A 564 -16.09 -2.27 -25.46
N HIS A 565 -15.35 -1.66 -24.54
CA HIS A 565 -15.43 -1.94 -23.11
C HIS A 565 -16.60 -1.17 -22.46
N ARG A 566 -16.80 -1.39 -21.16
CA ARG A 566 -17.65 -0.57 -20.30
C ARG A 566 -16.88 -0.16 -19.05
N ILE A 567 -17.18 1.03 -18.53
CA ILE A 567 -16.83 1.37 -17.16
C ILE A 567 -17.93 0.81 -16.27
N ARG A 568 -17.55 0.04 -15.25
CA ARG A 568 -18.49 -0.54 -14.29
C ARG A 568 -18.10 -0.16 -12.87
N LEU A 569 -19.10 0.12 -12.05
CA LEU A 569 -19.00 0.38 -10.63
C LEU A 569 -19.87 -0.62 -9.87
N ASP A 570 -19.23 -1.42 -9.00
CA ASP A 570 -19.93 -2.29 -8.06
C ASP A 570 -20.00 -1.64 -6.69
N VAL A 571 -21.18 -1.63 -6.07
CA VAL A 571 -21.41 -1.10 -4.71
C VAL A 571 -21.93 -2.21 -3.81
N SER A 572 -21.34 -2.38 -2.63
CA SER A 572 -21.76 -3.35 -1.62
C SER A 572 -21.47 -2.79 -0.21
N SER A 573 -21.46 -3.66 0.80
CA SER A 573 -21.18 -3.32 2.20
C SER A 573 -20.10 -4.19 2.84
N SER A 574 -19.35 -4.94 2.03
CA SER A 574 -18.19 -5.71 2.49
C SER A 574 -17.18 -5.98 1.37
N ASN A 575 -15.96 -6.32 1.77
CA ASN A 575 -14.86 -6.80 0.92
C ASN A 575 -13.91 -7.62 1.82
N PHE A 576 -14.31 -8.86 2.14
CA PHE A 576 -13.67 -9.72 3.13
C PHE A 576 -12.80 -10.81 2.45
N PRO A 577 -11.56 -11.09 2.89
CA PRO A 577 -10.94 -10.66 4.14
C PRO A 577 -10.06 -9.42 4.03
N ARG A 578 -10.14 -8.60 2.97
CA ARG A 578 -9.35 -7.35 2.94
C ARG A 578 -9.64 -6.47 4.15
N PHE A 579 -10.92 -6.24 4.43
CA PHE A 579 -11.37 -5.45 5.58
C PHE A 579 -12.08 -6.30 6.62
N ASP A 580 -12.07 -5.83 7.88
CA ASP A 580 -12.93 -6.36 8.93
C ASP A 580 -14.42 -6.16 8.59
N VAL A 581 -15.26 -7.09 9.06
CA VAL A 581 -16.69 -7.07 8.74
C VAL A 581 -17.44 -6.23 9.76
N ASN A 582 -18.15 -5.19 9.31
CA ASN A 582 -19.02 -4.41 10.18
C ASN A 582 -20.18 -5.29 10.71
N PRO A 583 -20.41 -5.37 12.04
CA PRO A 583 -21.50 -6.16 12.59
C PRO A 583 -22.89 -5.52 12.40
N ASN A 584 -22.94 -4.28 11.89
CA ASN A 584 -24.13 -3.46 11.70
C ASN A 584 -24.83 -3.03 13.00
N THR A 585 -24.17 -3.11 14.15
CA THR A 585 -24.78 -2.84 15.47
C THR A 585 -24.34 -1.52 16.10
N GLY A 586 -23.35 -0.83 15.51
CA GLY A 586 -22.71 0.33 16.14
C GLY A 586 -21.76 -0.03 17.29
N ALA A 587 -21.53 -1.33 17.54
CA ALA A 587 -20.58 -1.77 18.55
C ALA A 587 -19.15 -1.28 18.23
N PRO A 588 -18.29 -1.09 19.25
CA PRO A 588 -16.90 -0.71 19.06
C PRO A 588 -16.17 -1.68 18.12
N GLU A 589 -15.20 -1.18 17.37
CA GLU A 589 -14.34 -1.99 16.52
C GLU A 589 -13.61 -3.06 17.34
N GLY A 590 -13.47 -4.26 16.76
CA GLY A 590 -12.86 -5.40 17.44
C GLY A 590 -13.73 -6.09 18.49
N SER A 591 -14.96 -5.64 18.74
CA SER A 591 -15.83 -6.24 19.77
C SER A 591 -16.55 -7.52 19.31
N ALA A 592 -16.67 -8.49 20.23
CA ALA A 592 -17.39 -9.77 20.06
C ALA A 592 -18.91 -9.66 20.26
N GLY A 593 -19.52 -8.66 19.62
CA GLY A 593 -20.96 -8.41 19.69
C GLY A 593 -21.80 -9.22 18.69
N PRO A 594 -23.15 -9.20 18.84
CA PRO A 594 -24.05 -9.76 17.85
C PRO A 594 -23.90 -9.05 16.51
N ARG A 595 -24.18 -9.79 15.42
CA ARG A 595 -24.25 -9.28 14.05
C ARG A 595 -25.71 -9.18 13.64
N VAL A 596 -26.06 -8.15 12.87
CA VAL A 596 -27.42 -7.97 12.36
C VAL A 596 -27.42 -7.77 10.85
N VAL A 597 -28.43 -8.31 10.18
CA VAL A 597 -28.64 -8.04 8.75
C VAL A 597 -29.11 -6.59 8.60
N ALA A 598 -28.45 -5.82 7.74
CA ALA A 598 -28.79 -4.43 7.46
C ALA A 598 -29.36 -4.30 6.05
N ARG A 599 -30.53 -3.67 5.91
CA ARG A 599 -31.02 -3.26 4.61
C ARG A 599 -30.40 -1.92 4.25
N ASN A 600 -29.46 -1.96 3.31
CA ASN A 600 -28.73 -0.82 2.81
C ASN A 600 -29.34 -0.32 1.50
N SER A 601 -29.24 0.98 1.25
CA SER A 601 -29.89 1.60 0.09
C SER A 601 -29.04 2.70 -0.50
N VAL A 602 -29.01 2.78 -1.83
CA VAL A 602 -28.36 3.84 -2.62
C VAL A 602 -29.44 4.65 -3.32
N HIS A 603 -29.43 5.96 -3.10
CA HIS A 603 -30.41 6.92 -3.63
C HIS A 603 -29.84 7.60 -4.87
N MET A 604 -30.65 7.72 -5.93
CA MET A 604 -30.20 8.22 -7.24
C MET A 604 -31.14 9.26 -7.85
N GLY A 605 -32.01 9.86 -7.03
CA GLY A 605 -32.93 10.90 -7.49
C GLY A 605 -32.23 12.23 -7.77
N ALA A 606 -32.89 13.15 -8.48
CA ALA A 606 -32.35 14.46 -8.82
C ALA A 606 -31.85 15.28 -7.61
N GLY A 607 -32.49 15.14 -6.43
CA GLY A 607 -32.05 15.78 -5.19
C GLY A 607 -30.98 15.01 -4.42
N ARG A 608 -30.67 13.78 -4.84
CA ARG A 608 -29.71 12.84 -4.22
C ARG A 608 -28.93 12.07 -5.29
N PRO A 609 -28.14 12.75 -6.13
CA PRO A 609 -27.55 12.13 -7.32
C PRO A 609 -26.24 11.41 -6.96
N SER A 610 -26.33 10.13 -6.56
CA SER A 610 -25.13 9.29 -6.37
C SER A 610 -24.31 9.19 -7.66
N ARG A 611 -22.98 9.29 -7.54
CA ARG A 611 -22.05 9.38 -8.69
C ARG A 611 -20.64 8.92 -8.36
N VAL A 612 -19.89 8.57 -9.40
CA VAL A 612 -18.42 8.49 -9.38
C VAL A 612 -17.84 9.65 -10.16
N VAL A 613 -16.83 10.30 -9.61
CA VAL A 613 -16.08 11.38 -10.26
C VAL A 613 -14.80 10.80 -10.84
N LEU A 614 -14.71 10.77 -12.17
CA LEU A 614 -13.60 10.15 -12.89
C LEU A 614 -12.63 11.22 -13.42
N PRO A 615 -11.30 11.05 -13.21
CA PRO A 615 -10.26 11.94 -13.75
C PRO A 615 -9.98 11.62 -15.23
N VAL A 616 -10.77 12.21 -16.13
CA VAL A 616 -10.70 11.97 -17.57
C VAL A 616 -9.59 12.78 -18.22
N LEU A 617 -8.81 12.15 -19.09
CA LEU A 617 -7.90 12.80 -20.04
C LEU A 617 -8.41 12.57 -21.47
N ARG A 618 -8.44 13.64 -22.26
CA ARG A 618 -8.92 13.63 -23.65
C ARG A 618 -7.80 13.85 -24.65
#